data_AF-A0A3M1EZD2-F1
#
_entry.id   AF-A0A3M1EZD2-F1
#
_cell.length_a   1.000
_cell.length_b   1.000
_cell.length_c   1.000
_cell.angle_alpha   90.00
_cell.angle_beta   90.00
_cell.angle_gamma   90.00
#
_symmetry.space_group_name_H-M   'P 1'
#
loop_
_entity.id
_entity.type
_entity.pdbx_description
1 polymer ?
#
loop_
_entity_poly.entity_id
_entity_poly.type
_entity_poly.pdbx_seq_one_letter_code
_entity_poly.pdbx_strand_id
1 'polypeptide(L)'
;EDLYTIEDPYLNDLQINLVVSSDCEQAQLSALLIRPSSTLHFVYTEKPLPLDLARWPKPLYQKQAFEANRIGLVMPSSPASGTIRAALITAAGLFRQGGDDLSLDLTLTSQENLPSALDEHFILIGTPDRLPLLQRLDLPLPLAERQFQLQSQMPAAIVPGVPFSYTLRVTNTSAATQTFFVEDRLPPNATFLACDGGCVQGRPGVVRWSVGQVAAGKAVSNVLRLRLDPAASVGEPVAHTATLFDGAGAIVNVDTLTGEVATNTTPQVIASPAQKSKYFFHDGKAGIVETDGVVQETVSPWSARRAVVIITGLNDAALFKAAYALSTKSRFPGMSGLYALVQDVRPFPSVQEEPVQDILLAELGYSDNTLGGAIFDTANYFFEVPGGWMPAEESSLNLHFAHSKGLDNISATLDVRLNGTPIGSVDLGTEEAADAWTKFPLPRTPFQPGRNRLEVRVSARRETVCVDPRDTHLWLTLYADSFLHLSYQAFSAPPRLEDFPYPFSDMKDLSDVLFVLPAHPSAETLLGVLKLAGYLGSASRGDGFRPRLLLAE
;
A
#
# COMPACT_ATOMS: atom_id res chain seq x y z
N GLU A 1 -20.35 7.63 7.34
CA GLU A 1 -21.26 6.48 7.19
C GLU A 1 -20.49 5.37 6.50
N ASP A 2 -19.93 4.47 7.31
CA ASP A 2 -19.04 3.39 6.86
C ASP A 2 -19.88 2.17 6.45
N LEU A 3 -20.02 1.96 5.14
CA LEU A 3 -20.47 0.68 4.59
C LEU A 3 -19.24 -0.24 4.53
N TYR A 4 -19.37 -1.43 5.12
CA TYR A 4 -18.35 -2.47 5.37
C TYR A 4 -17.56 -2.37 6.69
N THR A 5 -18.26 -2.34 7.83
CA THR A 5 -17.69 -2.88 9.07
C THR A 5 -17.60 -4.40 8.96
N ILE A 6 -16.49 -4.89 8.38
CA ILE A 6 -16.07 -6.26 8.61
C ILE A 6 -15.83 -6.36 10.12
N GLU A 7 -16.59 -7.20 10.84
CA GLU A 7 -16.27 -7.54 12.22
C GLU A 7 -14.79 -7.95 12.28
N ASP A 8 -13.96 -7.15 12.96
CA ASP A 8 -12.53 -7.41 13.12
C ASP A 8 -12.35 -8.39 14.28
N PRO A 9 -12.09 -9.68 14.02
CA PRO A 9 -12.05 -10.69 15.08
C PRO A 9 -10.86 -10.52 16.03
N TYR A 10 -9.93 -9.62 15.71
CA TYR A 10 -8.77 -9.29 16.54
C TYR A 10 -9.01 -8.06 17.41
N LEU A 11 -10.08 -7.29 17.18
CA LEU A 11 -10.42 -6.13 17.99
C LEU A 11 -11.36 -6.56 19.12
N ASN A 12 -10.92 -6.33 20.36
CA ASN A 12 -11.75 -6.50 21.53
C ASN A 12 -11.92 -5.14 22.20
N ASP A 13 -13.15 -4.80 22.57
CA ASP A 13 -13.45 -3.57 23.30
C ASP A 13 -13.86 -3.92 24.74
N LEU A 14 -13.19 -3.30 25.71
CA LEU A 14 -13.53 -3.41 27.13
C LEU A 14 -14.09 -2.07 27.58
N GLN A 15 -15.42 -1.99 27.64
CA GLN A 15 -16.09 -0.79 28.11
C GLN A 15 -16.35 -0.87 29.62
N ILE A 16 -15.86 0.13 30.36
CA ILE A 16 -16.13 0.30 31.79
C ILE A 16 -17.02 1.54 31.96
N ASN A 17 -18.27 1.33 32.38
CA ASN A 17 -19.25 2.41 32.55
C ASN A 17 -19.52 2.66 34.04
N LEU A 18 -19.42 3.92 34.47
CA LEU A 18 -19.92 4.37 35.77
C LEU A 18 -21.38 4.79 35.61
N VAL A 19 -22.31 4.00 36.13
CA VAL A 19 -23.75 4.32 36.14
C VAL A 19 -24.12 4.88 37.51
N VAL A 20 -24.55 6.14 37.54
CA VAL A 20 -25.01 6.82 38.75
C VAL A 20 -26.53 6.98 38.66
N SER A 21 -27.26 6.54 39.68
CA SER A 21 -28.72 6.79 39.79
C SER A 21 -28.99 7.56 41.08
N SER A 22 -29.28 8.86 40.95
CA SER A 22 -29.68 9.74 42.06
C SER A 22 -30.48 10.94 41.53
N ASP A 23 -31.15 11.67 42.42
CA ASP A 23 -31.80 12.94 42.09
C ASP A 23 -30.77 13.99 41.62
N CYS A 24 -31.17 14.85 40.68
CA CYS A 24 -30.35 15.71 39.81
C CYS A 24 -29.24 16.53 40.48
N GLU A 25 -29.31 16.82 41.79
CA GLU A 25 -28.34 17.69 42.49
C GLU A 25 -27.11 16.93 43.05
N GLN A 26 -27.15 15.61 43.18
CA GLN A 26 -26.02 14.81 43.73
C GLN A 26 -25.19 14.06 42.68
N ALA A 27 -25.64 14.05 41.42
CA ALA A 27 -24.94 13.37 40.32
C ALA A 27 -23.62 14.07 39.93
N GLN A 28 -23.42 15.34 40.28
CA GLN A 28 -22.32 16.17 39.79
C GLN A 28 -20.93 15.89 40.40
N LEU A 29 -20.80 14.98 41.38
CA LEU A 29 -19.55 14.72 42.09
C LEU A 29 -19.03 13.27 41.98
N SER A 30 -19.59 12.46 41.09
CA SER A 30 -19.19 11.05 40.96
C SER A 30 -18.03 10.87 39.99
N ALA A 31 -16.95 10.22 40.45
CA ALA A 31 -15.78 9.90 39.62
C ALA A 31 -15.35 8.44 39.82
N LEU A 32 -14.99 7.79 38.70
CA LEU A 32 -14.35 6.47 38.69
C LEU A 32 -12.89 6.66 38.27
N LEU A 33 -11.95 6.31 39.15
CA LEU A 33 -10.52 6.33 38.84
C LEU A 33 -10.01 4.91 38.56
N ILE A 34 -9.65 4.63 37.31
CA ILE A 34 -8.97 3.39 36.92
C ILE A 34 -7.47 3.61 37.08
N ARG A 35 -6.83 2.86 37.99
CA ARG A 35 -5.39 3.00 38.24
C ARG A 35 -4.59 2.22 37.17
N PRO A 36 -3.40 2.71 36.75
CA PRO A 36 -2.53 1.98 35.81
C PRO A 36 -2.06 0.60 36.33
N SER A 37 -2.11 0.38 37.65
CA SER A 37 -1.80 -0.91 38.28
C SER A 37 -2.94 -1.94 38.17
N SER A 38 -4.05 -1.60 37.52
CA SER A 38 -5.14 -2.54 37.28
C SER A 38 -4.67 -3.66 36.34
N THR A 39 -5.16 -4.87 36.52
CA THR A 39 -4.75 -6.04 35.73
C THR A 39 -5.96 -6.75 35.12
N LEU A 40 -5.75 -7.36 33.96
CA LEU A 40 -6.69 -8.29 33.33
C LEU A 40 -6.09 -9.68 33.38
N HIS A 41 -6.85 -10.67 33.84
CA HIS A 41 -6.45 -12.07 33.82
C HIS A 41 -7.35 -12.84 32.86
N PHE A 42 -6.74 -13.43 31.83
CA PHE A 42 -7.46 -14.23 30.84
C PHE A 42 -7.06 -15.70 30.98
N VAL A 43 -8.06 -16.58 31.01
CA VAL A 43 -7.89 -18.00 30.70
C VAL A 43 -8.36 -18.18 29.26
N TYR A 44 -7.47 -18.65 28.39
CA TYR A 44 -7.75 -18.76 26.95
C TYR A 44 -7.46 -20.16 26.42
N THR A 45 -8.13 -20.50 25.33
CA THR A 45 -7.87 -21.69 24.52
C THR A 45 -7.48 -21.25 23.11
N GLU A 46 -6.55 -21.95 22.50
CA GLU A 46 -6.11 -21.66 21.14
C GLU A 46 -7.24 -21.96 20.13
N LYS A 47 -7.39 -21.07 19.14
CA LYS A 47 -8.31 -21.24 18.01
C LYS A 47 -7.52 -21.22 16.70
N PRO A 48 -8.04 -21.87 15.62
CA PRO A 48 -7.45 -21.75 14.30
C PRO A 48 -7.33 -20.28 13.87
N LEU A 49 -6.23 -19.95 13.19
CA LEU A 49 -6.03 -18.61 12.66
C LEU A 49 -7.06 -18.29 11.58
N PRO A 50 -7.82 -17.18 11.69
CA PRO A 50 -8.78 -16.79 10.67
C PRO A 50 -8.08 -15.99 9.57
N LEU A 51 -7.28 -16.70 8.77
CA LEU A 51 -6.50 -16.17 7.65
C LEU A 51 -7.43 -15.56 6.60
N ASP A 52 -7.09 -14.34 6.17
CA ASP A 52 -7.79 -13.59 5.13
C ASP A 52 -6.89 -12.39 4.79
N LEU A 53 -6.37 -12.35 3.57
CA LEU A 53 -5.50 -11.28 3.11
C LEU A 53 -6.17 -9.91 3.21
N ALA A 54 -7.51 -9.82 3.23
CA ALA A 54 -8.21 -8.57 3.47
C ALA A 54 -7.85 -7.96 4.83
N ARG A 55 -7.31 -8.74 5.76
CA ARG A 55 -6.91 -8.32 7.11
C ARG A 55 -5.43 -7.99 7.24
N TRP A 56 -4.67 -8.06 6.14
CA TRP A 56 -3.25 -7.67 6.13
C TRP A 56 -3.04 -6.32 6.85
N PRO A 57 -2.07 -6.22 7.77
CA PRO A 57 -1.02 -7.20 8.08
C PRO A 57 -1.35 -8.17 9.23
N LYS A 58 -2.60 -8.28 9.69
CA LYS A 58 -2.98 -9.29 10.69
C LYS A 58 -2.98 -10.69 10.08
N PRO A 59 -2.57 -11.75 10.82
CA PRO A 59 -2.17 -11.73 12.24
C PRO A 59 -0.70 -11.38 12.50
N LEU A 60 0.12 -11.14 11.46
CA LEU A 60 1.57 -10.94 11.58
C LEU A 60 1.93 -9.75 12.46
N TYR A 61 1.13 -8.68 12.41
CA TYR A 61 1.27 -7.52 13.28
C TYR A 61 -0.08 -7.16 13.90
N GLN A 62 -0.07 -6.93 15.21
CA GLN A 62 -1.21 -6.41 15.97
C GLN A 62 -0.72 -5.31 16.92
N LYS A 63 -1.38 -4.15 16.87
CA LYS A 63 -1.08 -3.06 17.79
C LYS A 63 -1.40 -3.52 19.22
N GLN A 64 -0.48 -3.32 20.16
CA GLN A 64 -0.65 -3.71 21.57
C GLN A 64 -0.89 -5.23 21.76
N ALA A 65 -0.23 -6.05 20.96
CA ALA A 65 -0.26 -7.51 21.11
C ALA A 65 0.31 -7.95 22.48
N PHE A 66 -0.21 -9.06 23.01
CA PHE A 66 0.35 -9.70 24.20
C PHE A 66 1.70 -10.40 23.93
N GLU A 67 1.99 -10.70 22.66
CA GLU A 67 3.25 -11.26 22.19
C GLU A 67 4.08 -10.20 21.46
N ALA A 68 5.39 -10.41 21.38
CA ALA A 68 6.25 -9.53 20.62
C ALA A 68 5.89 -9.54 19.12
N ASN A 69 5.76 -8.36 18.52
CA ASN A 69 5.54 -8.18 17.08
C ASN A 69 6.85 -8.44 16.31
N ARG A 70 7.23 -9.72 16.21
CA ARG A 70 8.43 -10.18 15.50
C ARG A 70 8.01 -10.90 14.22
N ILE A 71 8.48 -10.42 13.08
CA ILE A 71 8.24 -11.04 11.77
C ILE A 71 9.56 -11.53 11.19
N GLY A 72 9.64 -12.84 10.93
CA GLY A 72 10.74 -13.42 10.18
C GLY A 72 10.57 -13.17 8.68
N LEU A 73 11.56 -12.60 8.02
CA LEU A 73 11.65 -12.58 6.56
C LEU A 73 12.48 -13.76 6.10
N VAL A 74 11.99 -14.47 5.08
CA VAL A 74 12.69 -15.62 4.51
C VAL A 74 12.91 -15.37 3.02
N MET A 75 14.18 -15.40 2.61
CA MET A 75 14.61 -15.15 1.23
C MET A 75 15.57 -16.26 0.74
N PRO A 76 15.80 -16.39 -0.58
CA PRO A 76 16.84 -17.24 -1.13
C PRO A 76 18.22 -16.94 -0.53
N SER A 77 19.10 -17.93 -0.43
CA SER A 77 20.46 -17.76 0.11
C SER A 77 21.34 -16.77 -0.68
N SER A 78 21.03 -16.59 -1.96
CA SER A 78 21.64 -15.60 -2.85
C SER A 78 20.51 -14.86 -3.59
N PRO A 79 19.88 -13.87 -2.93
CA PRO A 79 18.71 -13.20 -3.48
C PRO A 79 19.08 -12.34 -4.68
N ALA A 80 18.25 -12.38 -5.73
CA ALA A 80 18.40 -11.50 -6.88
C ALA A 80 18.11 -10.04 -6.50
N SER A 81 18.53 -9.08 -7.32
CA SER A 81 18.16 -7.66 -7.16
C SER A 81 16.63 -7.48 -7.09
N GLY A 82 15.86 -8.22 -7.90
CA GLY A 82 14.39 -8.24 -7.83
C GLY A 82 13.85 -8.68 -6.47
N THR A 83 14.45 -9.71 -5.87
CA THR A 83 14.05 -10.21 -4.53
C THR A 83 14.41 -9.23 -3.42
N ILE A 84 15.62 -8.67 -3.44
CA ILE A 84 16.04 -7.66 -2.46
C ILE A 84 15.13 -6.44 -2.56
N ARG A 85 14.84 -5.96 -3.77
CA ARG A 85 13.95 -4.82 -3.99
C ARG A 85 12.53 -5.10 -3.47
N ALA A 86 11.99 -6.28 -3.75
CA ALA A 86 10.71 -6.72 -3.19
C ALA A 86 10.71 -6.69 -1.66
N ALA A 87 11.77 -7.19 -1.02
CA ALA A 87 11.91 -7.16 0.42
C ALA A 87 12.01 -5.74 0.99
N LEU A 88 12.70 -4.80 0.32
CA LEU A 88 12.74 -3.39 0.72
C LEU A 88 11.34 -2.75 0.70
N ILE A 89 10.58 -3.00 -0.37
CA ILE A 89 9.20 -2.52 -0.53
C ILE A 89 8.30 -3.08 0.57
N THR A 90 8.41 -4.39 0.85
CA THR A 90 7.65 -5.05 1.91
C THR A 90 8.00 -4.49 3.29
N ALA A 91 9.30 -4.31 3.59
CA ALA A 91 9.74 -3.76 4.87
C ALA A 91 9.22 -2.32 5.08
N ALA A 92 9.36 -1.45 4.07
CA ALA A 92 8.82 -0.09 4.11
C ALA A 92 7.31 -0.08 4.35
N GLY A 93 6.56 -0.93 3.63
CA GLY A 93 5.12 -1.09 3.79
C GLY A 93 4.69 -1.56 5.18
N LEU A 94 5.39 -2.57 5.71
CA LEU A 94 5.13 -3.14 7.03
C LEU A 94 5.37 -2.14 8.15
N PHE A 95 6.49 -1.41 8.14
CA PHE A 95 6.81 -0.45 9.21
C PHE A 95 5.87 0.76 9.17
N ARG A 96 5.41 1.18 7.98
CA ARG A 96 4.36 2.20 7.87
C ARG A 96 3.07 1.77 8.59
N GLN A 97 2.72 0.48 8.55
CA GLN A 97 1.54 -0.05 9.23
C GLN A 97 1.81 -0.43 10.70
N GLY A 98 3.03 -0.88 10.99
CA GLY A 98 3.49 -1.44 12.26
C GLY A 98 4.00 -0.42 13.28
N GLY A 99 4.55 0.71 12.81
CA GLY A 99 5.25 1.66 13.68
C GLY A 99 6.48 1.05 14.36
N ASP A 100 6.90 1.67 15.46
CA ASP A 100 8.15 1.35 16.16
C ASP A 100 8.13 0.03 16.94
N ASP A 101 6.94 -0.55 17.18
CA ASP A 101 6.78 -1.80 17.92
C ASP A 101 7.10 -3.05 17.08
N LEU A 102 7.33 -2.90 15.77
CA LEU A 102 7.60 -3.99 14.85
C LEU A 102 9.11 -4.32 14.75
N SER A 103 9.46 -5.60 14.91
CA SER A 103 10.82 -6.09 14.70
C SER A 103 10.89 -7.08 13.52
N LEU A 104 11.97 -6.97 12.73
CA LEU A 104 12.28 -7.91 11.64
C LEU A 104 13.49 -8.75 11.98
N ASP A 105 13.41 -10.01 11.55
CA ASP A 105 14.53 -10.92 11.41
C ASP A 105 14.64 -11.41 9.97
N LEU A 106 15.81 -11.92 9.59
CA LEU A 106 16.05 -12.41 8.25
C LEU A 106 16.70 -13.79 8.28
N THR A 107 16.08 -14.73 7.58
CA THR A 107 16.63 -16.05 7.27
C THR A 107 16.88 -16.16 5.77
N LEU A 108 18.12 -16.46 5.41
CA LEU A 108 18.52 -16.77 4.05
C LEU A 108 18.60 -18.29 3.89
N THR A 109 17.93 -18.86 2.89
CA THR A 109 17.89 -20.31 2.70
C THR A 109 18.05 -20.73 1.24
N SER A 110 18.86 -21.75 1.01
CA SER A 110 18.83 -22.57 -0.22
C SER A 110 18.17 -23.92 0.02
N GLN A 111 17.84 -24.22 1.28
CA GLN A 111 17.27 -25.50 1.66
C GLN A 111 15.77 -25.51 1.43
N GLU A 112 15.28 -26.69 1.10
CA GLU A 112 13.85 -26.98 1.02
C GLU A 112 13.17 -26.98 2.39
N ASN A 113 13.93 -27.00 3.49
CA ASN A 113 13.41 -26.96 4.84
C ASN A 113 13.94 -25.73 5.57
N LEU A 114 13.05 -24.99 6.22
CA LEU A 114 13.44 -24.05 7.26
C LEU A 114 13.75 -24.83 8.54
N PRO A 115 14.66 -24.32 9.41
CA PRO A 115 14.86 -24.92 10.71
C PRO A 115 13.53 -25.06 11.45
N SER A 116 13.32 -26.19 12.12
CA SER A 116 12.09 -26.57 12.83
C SER A 116 11.73 -25.67 14.03
N ALA A 117 12.35 -24.50 14.15
CA ALA A 117 12.30 -23.59 15.29
C ALA A 117 11.59 -22.26 14.99
N LEU A 118 10.99 -22.09 13.81
CA LEU A 118 10.25 -20.86 13.47
C LEU A 118 8.84 -20.88 14.09
N ASP A 119 8.76 -20.74 15.42
CA ASP A 119 7.49 -20.45 16.13
C ASP A 119 7.18 -18.94 16.13
N GLU A 120 7.33 -18.30 14.97
CA GLU A 120 7.00 -16.89 14.71
C GLU A 120 6.25 -16.76 13.39
N HIS A 121 5.55 -15.64 13.19
CA HIS A 121 4.99 -15.35 11.87
C HIS A 121 6.13 -15.00 10.92
N PHE A 122 6.06 -15.46 9.67
CA PHE A 122 7.09 -15.14 8.70
C PHE A 122 6.55 -14.87 7.30
N ILE A 123 7.32 -14.12 6.53
CA ILE A 123 7.03 -13.75 5.16
C ILE A 123 8.09 -14.37 4.25
N LEU A 124 7.64 -15.11 3.25
CA LEU A 124 8.47 -15.66 2.20
C LEU A 124 8.51 -14.72 1.01
N ILE A 125 9.70 -14.31 0.57
CA ILE A 125 9.88 -13.39 -0.56
C ILE A 125 10.85 -14.00 -1.57
N GLY A 126 10.38 -14.24 -2.79
CA GLY A 126 11.22 -14.75 -3.87
C GLY A 126 10.44 -15.43 -4.99
N THR A 127 11.15 -15.79 -6.06
CA THR A 127 10.58 -16.57 -7.16
C THR A 127 10.67 -18.08 -6.88
N PRO A 128 9.75 -18.91 -7.41
CA PRO A 128 9.77 -20.36 -7.21
C PRO A 128 11.07 -21.05 -7.63
N ASP A 129 11.76 -20.52 -8.63
CA ASP A 129 13.02 -21.10 -9.12
C ASP A 129 14.17 -20.94 -8.12
N ARG A 130 14.12 -19.92 -7.26
CA ARG A 130 15.19 -19.61 -6.29
C ARG A 130 14.77 -19.88 -4.85
N LEU A 131 13.51 -20.22 -4.60
CA LEU A 131 12.98 -20.51 -3.27
C LEU A 131 12.25 -21.86 -3.27
N PRO A 132 12.99 -23.00 -3.27
CA PRO A 132 12.40 -24.35 -3.34
C PRO A 132 11.40 -24.68 -2.23
N LEU A 133 11.53 -24.03 -1.08
CA LEU A 133 10.63 -24.15 0.07
C LEU A 133 9.14 -23.95 -0.29
N LEU A 134 8.83 -23.15 -1.33
CA LEU A 134 7.45 -22.93 -1.76
C LEU A 134 6.72 -24.22 -2.13
N GLN A 135 7.44 -25.26 -2.60
CA GLN A 135 6.85 -26.56 -2.95
C GLN A 135 6.51 -27.43 -1.73
N ARG A 136 7.01 -27.07 -0.54
CA ARG A 136 6.76 -27.81 0.71
C ARG A 136 5.57 -27.27 1.48
N LEU A 137 5.02 -26.13 1.07
CA LEU A 137 3.89 -25.48 1.71
C LEU A 137 2.58 -25.94 1.08
N ASP A 138 1.54 -26.05 1.90
CA ASP A 138 0.17 -26.19 1.42
C ASP A 138 -0.33 -24.80 0.98
N LEU A 139 -0.09 -24.50 -0.30
CA LEU A 139 -0.38 -23.20 -0.91
C LEU A 139 -1.84 -23.13 -1.37
N PRO A 140 -2.61 -22.10 -0.96
CA PRO A 140 -3.97 -21.87 -1.46
C PRO A 140 -4.04 -21.72 -2.98
N LEU A 141 -3.00 -21.14 -3.58
CA LEU A 141 -2.79 -21.15 -5.02
C LEU A 141 -1.63 -22.11 -5.35
N PRO A 142 -1.93 -23.35 -5.78
CA PRO A 142 -0.92 -24.37 -6.02
C PRO A 142 0.13 -23.96 -7.05
N LEU A 143 1.35 -24.44 -6.79
CA LEU A 143 2.51 -24.34 -7.68
C LEU A 143 2.78 -25.71 -8.30
N ALA A 144 2.96 -25.76 -9.61
CA ALA A 144 3.30 -26.98 -10.34
C ALA A 144 4.60 -26.82 -11.15
N GLU A 145 5.33 -27.92 -11.31
CA GLU A 145 6.47 -27.98 -12.22
C GLU A 145 5.99 -28.09 -13.68
N ARG A 146 6.60 -27.30 -14.56
CA ARG A 146 6.25 -27.32 -15.99
C ARG A 146 6.67 -28.62 -16.63
N GLN A 147 5.73 -29.19 -17.38
CA GLN A 147 5.98 -30.32 -18.26
C GLN A 147 5.71 -29.89 -19.70
N PHE A 148 6.40 -30.54 -20.64
CA PHE A 148 6.28 -30.25 -22.07
C PHE A 148 6.62 -28.78 -22.42
N GLN A 149 6.41 -28.37 -23.66
CA GLN A 149 6.61 -26.98 -24.07
C GLN A 149 5.33 -26.42 -24.68
N LEU A 150 4.93 -25.25 -24.23
CA LEU A 150 3.87 -24.44 -24.83
C LEU A 150 4.46 -23.06 -25.14
N GLN A 151 4.31 -22.62 -26.39
CA GLN A 151 4.82 -21.34 -26.86
C GLN A 151 3.80 -20.62 -27.73
N SER A 152 3.82 -19.30 -27.64
CA SER A 152 2.95 -18.41 -28.38
C SER A 152 3.75 -17.44 -29.21
N GLN A 153 3.19 -17.05 -30.36
CA GLN A 153 3.73 -15.99 -31.21
C GLN A 153 2.60 -15.10 -31.71
N MET A 154 2.74 -13.79 -31.55
CA MET A 154 1.73 -12.82 -31.96
C MET A 154 2.39 -11.52 -32.47
N PRO A 155 1.69 -10.68 -33.24
CA PRO A 155 2.15 -9.33 -33.54
C PRO A 155 2.39 -8.53 -32.25
N ALA A 156 3.48 -7.75 -32.22
CA ALA A 156 3.81 -6.90 -31.08
C ALA A 156 2.78 -5.77 -30.89
N ALA A 157 2.33 -5.22 -32.02
CA ALA A 157 1.40 -4.10 -32.10
C ALA A 157 0.11 -4.55 -32.80
N ILE A 158 -1.02 -4.34 -32.15
CA ILE A 158 -2.33 -4.78 -32.65
C ILE A 158 -3.23 -3.58 -32.84
N VAL A 159 -3.79 -3.44 -34.04
CA VAL A 159 -4.67 -2.32 -34.39
C VAL A 159 -6.13 -2.67 -34.04
N PRO A 160 -6.82 -1.83 -33.26
CA PRO A 160 -8.24 -2.01 -32.96
C PRO A 160 -9.10 -2.22 -34.21
N GLY A 161 -10.07 -3.13 -34.15
CA GLY A 161 -10.99 -3.43 -35.25
C GLY A 161 -10.42 -4.19 -36.45
N VAL A 162 -9.09 -4.37 -36.53
CA VAL A 162 -8.44 -5.14 -37.61
C VAL A 162 -8.23 -6.59 -37.15
N PRO A 163 -8.57 -7.60 -37.98
CA PRO A 163 -8.25 -8.99 -37.66
C PRO A 163 -6.74 -9.21 -37.54
N PHE A 164 -6.32 -9.90 -36.49
CA PHE A 164 -4.95 -10.35 -36.31
C PHE A 164 -4.92 -11.84 -35.98
N SER A 165 -3.75 -12.47 -36.16
CA SER A 165 -3.57 -13.89 -35.88
C SER A 165 -2.44 -14.10 -34.90
N TYR A 166 -2.55 -15.10 -34.04
CA TYR A 166 -1.45 -15.60 -33.22
C TYR A 166 -1.38 -17.13 -33.30
N THR A 167 -0.20 -17.66 -33.05
CA THR A 167 0.08 -19.09 -33.15
C THR A 167 0.38 -19.65 -31.77
N LEU A 168 -0.28 -20.75 -31.41
CA LEU A 168 0.06 -21.61 -30.28
C LEU A 168 0.83 -22.82 -30.79
N ARG A 169 1.90 -23.20 -30.11
CA ARG A 169 2.72 -24.37 -30.42
C ARG A 169 2.91 -25.24 -29.19
N VAL A 170 2.50 -26.49 -29.30
CA VAL A 170 2.70 -27.53 -28.28
C VAL A 170 3.82 -28.46 -28.76
N THR A 171 4.85 -28.65 -27.94
CA THR A 171 5.92 -29.62 -28.20
C THR A 171 5.93 -30.68 -27.10
N ASN A 172 5.84 -31.95 -27.49
CA ASN A 172 6.04 -33.07 -26.57
C ASN A 172 7.53 -33.29 -26.34
N THR A 173 8.06 -32.81 -25.23
CA THR A 173 9.47 -32.97 -24.85
C THR A 173 9.78 -34.27 -24.10
N SER A 174 8.79 -35.14 -23.89
CA SER A 174 8.98 -36.44 -23.26
C SER A 174 9.43 -37.51 -24.26
N ALA A 175 9.83 -38.68 -23.74
CA ALA A 175 10.26 -39.83 -24.53
C ALA A 175 9.10 -40.69 -25.08
N ALA A 176 7.85 -40.41 -24.67
CA ALA A 176 6.67 -41.19 -25.05
C ALA A 176 5.65 -40.33 -25.80
N THR A 177 4.81 -40.96 -26.62
CA THR A 177 3.65 -40.28 -27.23
C THR A 177 2.67 -39.87 -26.15
N GLN A 178 2.21 -38.61 -26.20
CA GLN A 178 1.29 -38.05 -25.22
C GLN A 178 0.07 -37.44 -25.93
N THR A 179 -1.05 -37.41 -25.23
CA THR A 179 -2.27 -36.75 -25.71
C THR A 179 -2.44 -35.40 -25.01
N PHE A 180 -2.81 -34.36 -25.75
CA PHE A 180 -2.97 -33.02 -25.20
C PHE A 180 -4.26 -32.34 -25.65
N PHE A 181 -4.69 -31.34 -24.87
CA PHE A 181 -5.55 -30.26 -25.33
C PHE A 181 -5.11 -28.94 -24.70
N VAL A 182 -5.47 -27.83 -25.33
CA VAL A 182 -5.18 -26.48 -24.85
C VAL A 182 -6.49 -25.74 -24.61
N GLU A 183 -6.58 -25.01 -23.50
CA GLU A 183 -7.60 -23.99 -23.30
C GLU A 183 -6.93 -22.61 -23.23
N ASP A 184 -7.34 -21.71 -24.11
CA ASP A 184 -6.80 -20.35 -24.20
C ASP A 184 -7.83 -19.33 -23.73
N ARG A 185 -7.45 -18.54 -22.73
CA ARG A 185 -8.18 -17.37 -22.24
C ARG A 185 -7.78 -16.17 -23.10
N LEU A 186 -8.70 -15.73 -23.94
CA LEU A 186 -8.52 -14.61 -24.85
C LEU A 186 -8.50 -13.27 -24.11
N PRO A 187 -7.93 -12.21 -24.72
CA PRO A 187 -8.00 -10.87 -24.17
C PRO A 187 -9.47 -10.45 -23.93
N PRO A 188 -9.79 -9.75 -22.82
CA PRO A 188 -11.17 -9.41 -22.43
C PRO A 188 -11.92 -8.56 -23.48
N ASN A 189 -11.20 -7.82 -24.32
CA ASN A 189 -11.74 -6.98 -25.40
C ASN A 189 -11.52 -7.59 -26.81
N ALA A 190 -11.26 -8.90 -26.90
CA ALA A 190 -11.05 -9.60 -28.16
C ALA A 190 -12.26 -10.45 -28.56
N THR A 191 -12.63 -10.38 -29.85
CA THR A 191 -13.61 -11.26 -30.48
C THR A 191 -12.91 -12.39 -31.22
N PHE A 192 -13.33 -13.62 -30.95
CA PHE A 192 -12.85 -14.81 -31.68
C PHE A 192 -13.48 -14.86 -33.06
N LEU A 193 -12.67 -15.09 -34.11
CA LEU A 193 -13.14 -15.21 -35.48
C LEU A 193 -13.09 -16.67 -35.97
N ALA A 194 -11.91 -17.28 -35.93
CA ALA A 194 -11.69 -18.64 -36.44
C ALA A 194 -10.34 -19.21 -35.96
N CYS A 195 -10.10 -20.48 -36.25
CA CYS A 195 -8.79 -21.10 -36.15
C CYS A 195 -8.62 -22.25 -37.15
N ASP A 196 -7.37 -22.60 -37.45
CA ASP A 196 -7.04 -23.58 -38.49
C ASP A 196 -7.17 -25.04 -37.99
N GLY A 197 -7.02 -25.30 -36.69
CA GLY A 197 -6.97 -26.63 -36.07
C GLY A 197 -8.30 -27.17 -35.50
N GLY A 198 -9.45 -26.69 -35.97
CA GLY A 198 -10.76 -27.16 -35.50
C GLY A 198 -11.06 -26.86 -34.02
N CYS A 199 -10.42 -25.83 -33.47
CA CYS A 199 -10.67 -25.36 -32.12
C CYS A 199 -12.07 -24.72 -32.01
N VAL A 200 -12.65 -24.77 -30.81
CA VAL A 200 -14.01 -24.30 -30.55
C VAL A 200 -14.03 -23.32 -29.38
N GLN A 201 -14.78 -22.23 -29.53
CA GLN A 201 -15.05 -21.33 -28.41
C GLN A 201 -16.22 -21.88 -27.60
N GLY A 202 -15.90 -22.56 -26.49
CA GLY A 202 -16.92 -23.19 -25.65
C GLY A 202 -17.71 -22.19 -24.80
N ARG A 203 -17.04 -21.11 -24.38
CA ARG A 203 -17.64 -19.98 -23.63
C ARG A 203 -17.03 -18.68 -24.15
N PRO A 204 -17.72 -17.53 -24.02
CA PRO A 204 -17.15 -16.23 -24.39
C PRO A 204 -15.77 -16.04 -23.76
N GLY A 205 -14.79 -15.66 -24.58
CA GLY A 205 -13.40 -15.45 -24.17
C GLY A 205 -12.55 -16.71 -23.94
N VAL A 206 -13.07 -17.94 -24.09
CA VAL A 206 -12.29 -19.17 -23.88
C VAL A 206 -12.37 -20.11 -25.08
N VAL A 207 -11.21 -20.38 -25.71
CA VAL A 207 -11.08 -21.25 -26.88
C VAL A 207 -10.41 -22.56 -26.49
N ARG A 208 -10.99 -23.69 -26.91
CA ARG A 208 -10.45 -25.02 -26.66
C ARG A 208 -9.95 -25.64 -27.95
N TRP A 209 -8.69 -26.08 -27.95
CA TRP A 209 -8.04 -26.77 -29.05
C TRP A 209 -7.66 -28.21 -28.65
N SER A 210 -8.31 -29.18 -29.30
CA SER A 210 -8.00 -30.60 -29.15
C SER A 210 -6.76 -30.97 -29.97
N VAL A 211 -5.58 -30.87 -29.36
CA VAL A 211 -4.29 -31.16 -30.02
C VAL A 211 -4.19 -32.63 -30.45
N GLY A 212 -4.70 -33.56 -29.62
CA GLY A 212 -4.66 -35.00 -29.89
C GLY A 212 -3.31 -35.61 -29.52
N GLN A 213 -2.96 -36.73 -30.17
CA GLN A 213 -1.69 -37.43 -29.90
C GLN A 213 -0.51 -36.74 -30.56
N VAL A 214 0.54 -36.47 -29.78
CA VAL A 214 1.80 -35.88 -30.23
C VAL A 214 2.92 -36.84 -29.89
N ALA A 215 3.61 -37.35 -30.92
CA ALA A 215 4.75 -38.24 -30.75
C ALA A 215 5.92 -37.55 -30.00
N ALA A 216 6.78 -38.35 -29.38
CA ALA A 216 7.97 -37.88 -28.68
C ALA A 216 8.82 -36.95 -29.57
N GLY A 217 9.20 -35.78 -29.04
CA GLY A 217 9.99 -34.76 -29.72
C GLY A 217 9.28 -34.02 -30.86
N LYS A 218 7.99 -34.28 -31.11
CA LYS A 218 7.21 -33.59 -32.15
C LYS A 218 6.45 -32.40 -31.58
N ALA A 219 6.15 -31.46 -32.48
CA ALA A 219 5.35 -30.29 -32.17
C ALA A 219 4.16 -30.17 -33.12
N VAL A 220 3.06 -29.63 -32.61
CA VAL A 220 1.86 -29.29 -33.37
C VAL A 220 1.55 -27.83 -33.08
N SER A 221 1.10 -27.10 -34.10
CA SER A 221 0.72 -25.69 -33.97
C SER A 221 -0.72 -25.46 -34.39
N ASN A 222 -1.35 -24.43 -33.84
CA ASN A 222 -2.64 -23.93 -34.25
C ASN A 222 -2.59 -22.41 -34.35
N VAL A 223 -3.26 -21.85 -35.37
CA VAL A 223 -3.35 -20.41 -35.59
C VAL A 223 -4.76 -19.97 -35.23
N LEU A 224 -4.86 -19.00 -34.34
CA LEU A 224 -6.11 -18.38 -33.91
C LEU A 224 -6.21 -16.99 -34.52
N ARG A 225 -7.40 -16.63 -35.01
CA ARG A 225 -7.70 -15.34 -35.61
C ARG A 225 -8.69 -14.60 -34.72
N LEU A 226 -8.30 -13.41 -34.28
CA LEU A 226 -9.07 -12.56 -33.39
C LEU A 226 -9.27 -11.17 -34.00
N ARG A 227 -10.16 -10.39 -33.41
CA ARG A 227 -10.30 -8.96 -33.66
C ARG A 227 -10.57 -8.22 -32.35
N LEU A 228 -9.76 -7.21 -32.04
CA LEU A 228 -10.00 -6.34 -30.89
C LEU A 228 -11.20 -5.42 -31.10
N ASP A 229 -11.84 -5.04 -30.01
CA ASP A 229 -12.83 -3.96 -29.99
C ASP A 229 -12.26 -2.69 -30.64
N PRO A 230 -12.94 -2.08 -31.63
CA PRO A 230 -12.56 -0.78 -32.20
C PRO A 230 -12.39 0.34 -31.17
N ALA A 231 -13.00 0.24 -29.99
CA ALA A 231 -12.91 1.22 -28.91
C ALA A 231 -11.72 0.99 -27.95
N ALA A 232 -10.87 -0.02 -28.17
CA ALA A 232 -9.71 -0.28 -27.31
C ALA A 232 -8.70 0.88 -27.31
N SER A 233 -8.19 1.26 -26.14
CA SER A 233 -7.30 2.42 -26.02
C SER A 233 -5.87 2.05 -26.44
N VAL A 234 -5.21 2.96 -27.14
CA VAL A 234 -3.78 2.83 -27.49
C VAL A 234 -2.96 2.71 -26.21
N GLY A 235 -2.02 1.76 -26.19
CA GLY A 235 -1.19 1.45 -25.03
C GLY A 235 -1.76 0.40 -24.09
N GLU A 236 -3.02 -0.03 -24.27
CA GLU A 236 -3.57 -1.12 -23.48
C GLU A 236 -2.86 -2.45 -23.80
N PRO A 237 -2.53 -3.26 -22.78
CA PRO A 237 -1.92 -4.56 -23.01
C PRO A 237 -2.95 -5.52 -23.61
N VAL A 238 -2.52 -6.28 -24.62
CA VAL A 238 -3.31 -7.33 -25.27
C VAL A 238 -2.70 -8.67 -24.89
N ALA A 239 -3.17 -9.23 -23.79
CA ALA A 239 -2.66 -10.48 -23.24
C ALA A 239 -3.64 -11.65 -23.48
N HIS A 240 -3.09 -12.81 -23.83
CA HIS A 240 -3.80 -14.08 -23.78
C HIS A 240 -3.05 -15.06 -22.86
N THR A 241 -3.74 -16.08 -22.37
CA THR A 241 -3.15 -17.09 -21.49
C THR A 241 -3.66 -18.47 -21.86
N ALA A 242 -2.76 -19.26 -22.45
CA ALA A 242 -3.00 -20.64 -22.86
C ALA A 242 -2.58 -21.61 -21.76
N THR A 243 -3.46 -22.54 -21.41
CA THR A 243 -3.20 -23.63 -20.47
C THR A 243 -3.13 -24.95 -21.23
N LEU A 244 -2.02 -25.68 -21.08
CA LEU A 244 -1.83 -27.01 -21.63
C LEU A 244 -2.30 -28.06 -20.63
N PHE A 245 -3.12 -28.99 -21.12
CA PHE A 245 -3.60 -30.15 -20.38
C PHE A 245 -3.13 -31.44 -21.04
N ASP A 246 -2.83 -32.45 -20.23
CA ASP A 246 -2.61 -33.81 -20.72
C ASP A 246 -3.93 -34.54 -21.03
N GLY A 247 -3.82 -35.80 -21.49
CA GLY A 247 -4.98 -36.63 -21.83
C GLY A 247 -5.85 -37.01 -20.62
N ALA A 248 -5.33 -36.90 -19.40
CA ALA A 248 -6.07 -37.13 -18.16
C ALA A 248 -6.76 -35.86 -17.64
N GLY A 249 -6.46 -34.70 -18.23
CA GLY A 249 -6.99 -33.40 -17.83
C GLY A 249 -6.17 -32.72 -16.73
N ALA A 250 -4.95 -33.19 -16.43
CA ALA A 250 -4.05 -32.48 -15.53
C ALA A 250 -3.46 -31.26 -16.23
N ILE A 251 -3.33 -30.14 -15.50
CA ILE A 251 -2.66 -28.94 -16.00
C ILE A 251 -1.15 -29.19 -15.96
N VAL A 252 -0.50 -29.10 -17.12
CA VAL A 252 0.91 -29.46 -17.27
C VAL A 252 1.79 -28.29 -17.70
N ASN A 253 1.21 -27.23 -18.27
CA ASN A 253 1.94 -26.01 -18.64
C ASN A 253 1.01 -24.81 -18.79
N VAL A 254 1.58 -23.61 -18.77
CA VAL A 254 0.88 -22.35 -19.06
C VAL A 254 1.75 -21.45 -19.92
N ASP A 255 1.13 -20.66 -20.78
CA ASP A 255 1.82 -19.69 -21.60
C ASP A 255 1.05 -18.40 -21.70
N THR A 256 1.72 -17.31 -21.37
CA THR A 256 1.22 -15.95 -21.46
C THR A 256 2.08 -15.17 -22.44
N LEU A 257 1.42 -14.51 -23.38
CA LEU A 257 2.04 -13.54 -24.26
C LEU A 257 1.21 -12.25 -24.27
N THR A 258 1.91 -11.12 -24.25
CA THR A 258 1.31 -9.79 -24.17
C THR A 258 1.87 -8.93 -25.29
N GLY A 259 0.99 -8.51 -26.19
CA GLY A 259 1.24 -7.41 -27.12
C GLY A 259 0.64 -6.11 -26.61
N GLU A 260 0.60 -5.09 -27.45
CA GLU A 260 0.07 -3.77 -27.11
C GLU A 260 -0.88 -3.26 -28.20
N VAL A 261 -1.92 -2.53 -27.78
CA VAL A 261 -2.79 -1.81 -28.72
C VAL A 261 -2.03 -0.64 -29.34
N ALA A 262 -2.00 -0.58 -30.67
CA ALA A 262 -1.29 0.44 -31.42
C ALA A 262 -2.14 1.05 -32.53
N THR A 263 -1.74 2.24 -33.00
CA THR A 263 -2.41 2.92 -34.11
C THR A 263 -2.08 2.33 -35.47
N ASN A 264 -0.88 1.75 -35.62
CA ASN A 264 -0.39 1.18 -36.87
C ASN A 264 0.13 -0.24 -36.65
N THR A 265 -0.03 -1.10 -37.66
CA THR A 265 0.59 -2.43 -37.68
C THR A 265 2.11 -2.30 -37.86
N THR A 266 2.88 -2.94 -36.99
CA THR A 266 4.31 -3.18 -37.24
C THR A 266 4.49 -4.65 -37.67
N PRO A 267 5.45 -4.95 -38.56
CA PRO A 267 5.78 -6.33 -38.94
C PRO A 267 6.49 -7.10 -37.81
N GLN A 268 6.67 -6.51 -36.64
CA GLN A 268 7.36 -7.13 -35.52
C GLN A 268 6.45 -8.19 -34.88
N VAL A 269 6.93 -9.43 -34.87
CA VAL A 269 6.31 -10.53 -34.15
C VAL A 269 7.06 -10.73 -32.84
N ILE A 270 6.33 -10.86 -31.75
CA ILE A 270 6.84 -11.27 -30.45
C ILE A 270 6.50 -12.72 -30.19
N ALA A 271 7.34 -13.38 -29.39
CA ALA A 271 7.13 -14.75 -28.94
C ALA A 271 7.23 -14.80 -27.42
N SER A 272 6.52 -15.75 -26.82
CA SER A 272 6.71 -16.09 -25.41
C SER A 272 8.18 -16.45 -25.16
N PRO A 273 8.77 -16.09 -24.01
CA PRO A 273 10.17 -16.39 -23.70
C PRO A 273 10.52 -17.85 -23.94
N ALA A 274 11.67 -18.10 -24.59
CA ALA A 274 12.14 -19.47 -24.84
C ALA A 274 12.50 -20.19 -23.54
N GLN A 275 13.04 -19.45 -22.57
CA GLN A 275 13.31 -19.92 -21.22
C GLN A 275 12.32 -19.27 -20.26
N LYS A 276 11.52 -20.11 -19.61
CA LYS A 276 10.52 -19.71 -18.61
C LYS A 276 10.97 -20.18 -17.24
N SER A 277 10.26 -19.71 -16.20
CA SER A 277 10.35 -20.31 -14.87
C SER A 277 10.11 -21.82 -14.96
N LYS A 278 10.80 -22.61 -14.14
CA LYS A 278 10.58 -24.06 -14.05
C LYS A 278 9.16 -24.38 -13.57
N TYR A 279 8.53 -23.43 -12.88
CA TYR A 279 7.21 -23.60 -12.28
C TYR A 279 6.15 -22.67 -12.86
N PHE A 280 4.90 -22.92 -12.50
CA PHE A 280 3.75 -22.07 -12.77
C PHE A 280 2.66 -22.24 -11.71
N PHE A 281 1.79 -21.24 -11.58
CA PHE A 281 0.63 -21.29 -10.67
C PHE A 281 -0.63 -21.71 -11.43
N HIS A 282 -1.55 -22.39 -10.75
CA HIS A 282 -2.86 -22.73 -11.30
C HIS A 282 -3.96 -22.73 -10.24
N ASP A 283 -5.21 -22.46 -10.63
CA ASP A 283 -6.38 -22.50 -9.74
C ASP A 283 -7.11 -23.87 -9.75
N GLY A 284 -6.51 -24.88 -10.39
CA GLY A 284 -7.08 -26.21 -10.59
C GLY A 284 -8.03 -26.31 -11.79
N LYS A 285 -8.40 -25.18 -12.40
CA LYS A 285 -9.19 -25.10 -13.64
C LYS A 285 -8.34 -24.60 -14.81
N ALA A 286 -7.41 -23.68 -14.57
CA ALA A 286 -6.46 -23.20 -15.56
C ALA A 286 -5.16 -22.69 -14.92
N GLY A 287 -4.16 -22.45 -15.77
CA GLY A 287 -2.95 -21.74 -15.38
C GLY A 287 -3.22 -20.26 -15.12
N ILE A 288 -2.42 -19.68 -14.23
CA ILE A 288 -2.41 -18.24 -13.92
C ILE A 288 -1.48 -17.51 -14.89
N VAL A 289 -1.81 -16.26 -15.20
CA VAL A 289 -1.02 -15.36 -16.05
C VAL A 289 0.40 -15.24 -15.50
N GLU A 290 1.41 -15.43 -16.35
CA GLU A 290 2.80 -15.54 -15.90
C GLU A 290 3.42 -14.21 -15.43
N THR A 291 2.76 -13.10 -15.74
CA THR A 291 3.19 -11.73 -15.40
C THR A 291 2.46 -11.17 -14.18
N ASP A 292 1.55 -11.94 -13.57
CA ASP A 292 0.84 -11.55 -12.36
C ASP A 292 1.72 -11.79 -11.13
N GLY A 293 1.72 -10.83 -10.21
CA GLY A 293 2.24 -11.05 -8.87
C GLY A 293 1.30 -11.95 -8.07
N VAL A 294 1.84 -12.79 -7.19
CA VAL A 294 1.06 -13.67 -6.33
C VAL A 294 1.35 -13.33 -4.88
N VAL A 295 0.27 -13.02 -4.16
CA VAL A 295 0.28 -12.91 -2.71
C VAL A 295 -0.62 -14.01 -2.16
N GLN A 296 -0.16 -14.79 -1.20
CA GLN A 296 -1.00 -15.80 -0.56
C GLN A 296 -0.64 -15.99 0.90
N GLU A 297 -1.62 -16.43 1.69
CA GLU A 297 -1.51 -16.65 3.13
C GLU A 297 -1.85 -18.10 3.47
N THR A 298 -1.04 -18.74 4.31
CA THR A 298 -1.29 -20.10 4.80
C THR A 298 -0.85 -20.25 6.26
N VAL A 299 -1.27 -21.34 6.91
CA VAL A 299 -0.83 -21.67 8.26
C VAL A 299 0.59 -22.23 8.20
N SER A 300 1.43 -21.86 9.15
CA SER A 300 2.79 -22.40 9.25
C SER A 300 2.77 -23.91 9.46
N PRO A 301 3.48 -24.70 8.63
CA PRO A 301 3.61 -26.15 8.85
C PRO A 301 4.28 -26.49 10.19
N TRP A 302 5.01 -25.55 10.78
CA TRP A 302 5.74 -25.75 12.03
C TRP A 302 4.95 -25.33 13.27
N SER A 303 3.92 -24.50 13.12
CA SER A 303 3.11 -24.00 14.23
C SER A 303 1.72 -23.60 13.75
N ALA A 304 0.68 -24.28 14.24
CA ALA A 304 -0.71 -23.95 13.90
C ALA A 304 -1.14 -22.54 14.38
N ARG A 305 -0.32 -21.90 15.22
CA ARG A 305 -0.52 -20.53 15.75
C ARG A 305 0.13 -19.45 14.90
N ARG A 306 0.95 -19.82 13.92
CA ARG A 306 1.70 -18.87 13.10
C ARG A 306 1.21 -18.90 11.67
N ALA A 307 1.20 -17.72 11.07
CA ALA A 307 0.82 -17.51 9.67
C ALA A 307 2.07 -17.34 8.82
N VAL A 308 1.92 -17.71 7.55
CA VAL A 308 2.91 -17.52 6.50
C VAL A 308 2.30 -16.65 5.44
N VAL A 309 2.93 -15.52 5.12
CA VAL A 309 2.57 -14.75 3.94
C VAL A 309 3.64 -14.96 2.88
N ILE A 310 3.20 -15.30 1.68
CA ILE A 310 4.06 -15.58 0.54
C ILE A 310 3.90 -14.43 -0.46
N ILE A 311 5.01 -13.76 -0.74
CA ILE A 311 5.15 -12.71 -1.76
C ILE A 311 6.00 -13.29 -2.87
N THR A 312 5.35 -13.64 -3.98
CA THR A 312 6.01 -14.38 -5.06
C THR A 312 5.55 -13.94 -6.44
N GLY A 313 6.24 -14.46 -7.46
CA GLY A 313 5.99 -14.21 -8.87
C GLY A 313 6.93 -15.07 -9.70
N LEU A 314 6.55 -15.39 -10.94
CA LEU A 314 7.38 -16.23 -11.82
C LEU A 314 8.61 -15.49 -12.38
N ASN A 315 8.67 -14.16 -12.22
CA ASN A 315 9.77 -13.30 -12.62
C ASN A 315 9.85 -12.05 -11.72
N ASP A 316 10.90 -11.26 -11.87
CA ASP A 316 11.15 -10.08 -11.04
C ASP A 316 10.04 -9.01 -11.15
N ALA A 317 9.43 -8.85 -12.32
CA ALA A 317 8.33 -7.89 -12.51
C ALA A 317 7.07 -8.34 -11.77
N ALA A 318 6.70 -9.62 -11.86
CA ALA A 318 5.60 -10.20 -11.10
C ALA A 318 5.85 -10.13 -9.58
N LEU A 319 7.07 -10.46 -9.14
CA LEU A 319 7.46 -10.36 -7.73
C LEU A 319 7.38 -8.92 -7.21
N PHE A 320 7.80 -7.94 -8.01
CA PHE A 320 7.65 -6.52 -7.70
C PHE A 320 6.17 -6.13 -7.52
N LYS A 321 5.28 -6.55 -8.43
CA LYS A 321 3.83 -6.28 -8.31
C LYS A 321 3.28 -6.82 -6.99
N ALA A 322 3.59 -8.07 -6.64
CA ALA A 322 3.16 -8.69 -5.39
C ALA A 322 3.62 -7.92 -4.15
N ALA A 323 4.91 -7.57 -4.09
CA ALA A 323 5.47 -6.82 -2.97
C ALA A 323 4.88 -5.41 -2.86
N TYR A 324 4.75 -4.72 -4.00
CA TYR A 324 4.19 -3.39 -4.06
C TYR A 324 2.75 -3.35 -3.57
N ALA A 325 1.91 -4.29 -4.00
CA ALA A 325 0.50 -4.35 -3.59
C ALA A 325 0.30 -4.52 -2.09
N LEU A 326 1.20 -5.23 -1.39
CA LEU A 326 1.16 -5.32 0.08
C LEU A 326 1.72 -4.09 0.79
N SER A 327 2.53 -3.29 0.10
CA SER A 327 3.03 -2.03 0.63
C SER A 327 2.00 -0.91 0.57
N THR A 328 0.87 -1.07 -0.14
CA THR A 328 -0.08 0.02 -0.32
C THR A 328 -0.98 0.26 0.89
N LYS A 329 -1.41 1.50 1.12
CA LYS A 329 -2.35 1.84 2.21
C LYS A 329 -3.77 1.40 1.86
N SER A 330 -4.19 1.69 0.64
CA SER A 330 -5.46 1.21 0.09
C SER A 330 -5.36 -0.28 -0.16
N ARG A 331 -6.26 -1.06 0.45
CA ARG A 331 -6.45 -2.48 0.12
C ARG A 331 -6.80 -2.54 -1.36
N PHE A 332 -6.01 -3.27 -2.14
CA PHE A 332 -6.34 -3.41 -3.56
C PHE A 332 -7.57 -4.31 -3.72
N PRO A 333 -8.40 -4.10 -4.75
CA PRO A 333 -9.54 -4.98 -5.00
C PRO A 333 -9.10 -6.44 -5.12
N GLY A 334 -9.81 -7.35 -4.45
CA GLY A 334 -9.49 -8.78 -4.52
C GLY A 334 -8.52 -9.30 -3.47
N MET A 335 -8.24 -8.55 -2.40
CA MET A 335 -7.52 -9.09 -1.22
C MET A 335 -8.37 -10.03 -0.36
N SER A 336 -9.68 -10.18 -0.59
CA SER A 336 -10.49 -11.13 0.18
C SER A 336 -10.12 -12.57 -0.12
N GLY A 337 -9.85 -13.34 0.93
CA GLY A 337 -9.52 -14.76 0.86
C GLY A 337 -8.04 -15.06 1.11
N LEU A 338 -7.62 -16.27 0.72
CA LEU A 338 -6.29 -16.79 1.04
C LEU A 338 -5.21 -16.47 0.02
N TYR A 339 -5.58 -15.96 -1.16
CA TYR A 339 -4.62 -15.51 -2.17
C TYR A 339 -5.20 -14.36 -3.00
N ALA A 340 -4.30 -13.58 -3.59
CA ALA A 340 -4.62 -12.48 -4.47
C ALA A 340 -3.63 -12.45 -5.66
N LEU A 341 -4.17 -12.15 -6.84
CA LEU A 341 -3.40 -11.97 -8.07
C LEU A 341 -3.24 -10.48 -8.35
N VAL A 342 -1.99 -10.03 -8.47
CA VAL A 342 -1.65 -8.62 -8.73
C VAL A 342 -1.29 -8.46 -10.20
N GLN A 343 -2.30 -8.11 -10.99
CA GLN A 343 -2.19 -7.94 -12.43
C GLN A 343 -1.42 -6.68 -12.82
N ASP A 344 -1.66 -5.59 -12.10
CA ASP A 344 -1.02 -4.31 -12.36
C ASP A 344 -0.91 -3.45 -11.09
N VAL A 345 -0.02 -2.47 -11.12
CA VAL A 345 0.23 -1.55 -10.02
C VAL A 345 0.14 -0.12 -10.53
N ARG A 346 -0.84 0.63 -10.02
CA ARG A 346 -1.04 2.02 -10.46
C ARG A 346 0.21 2.84 -10.16
N PRO A 347 0.79 3.55 -11.14
CA PRO A 347 1.80 4.55 -10.84
C PRO A 347 1.17 5.63 -9.96
N PHE A 348 1.86 6.03 -8.89
CA PHE A 348 1.51 7.29 -8.25
C PHE A 348 1.71 8.40 -9.29
N PRO A 349 0.77 9.34 -9.42
CA PRO A 349 1.08 10.56 -10.12
C PRO A 349 2.32 11.13 -9.42
N SER A 350 3.37 11.41 -10.19
CA SER A 350 4.48 12.23 -9.72
C SER A 350 3.89 13.60 -9.44
N VAL A 351 3.34 13.80 -8.24
CA VAL A 351 2.84 15.11 -7.86
C VAL A 351 4.08 15.95 -7.59
N GLN A 352 4.61 16.57 -8.64
CA GLN A 352 5.20 17.89 -8.49
C GLN A 352 4.01 18.78 -8.11
N GLU A 353 3.72 18.89 -6.80
CA GLU A 353 2.74 19.88 -6.33
C GLU A 353 3.22 21.26 -6.80
N GLU A 354 2.32 22.03 -7.42
CA GLU A 354 2.59 23.40 -7.84
C GLU A 354 2.93 24.27 -6.61
N PRO A 355 3.76 25.32 -6.76
CA PRO A 355 4.46 25.99 -5.66
C PRO A 355 3.57 26.80 -4.70
N VAL A 356 2.25 26.76 -4.86
CA VAL A 356 1.27 27.52 -4.06
C VAL A 356 0.11 26.60 -3.68
N GLN A 357 -0.11 26.42 -2.39
CA GLN A 357 -1.22 25.62 -1.87
C GLN A 357 -1.99 26.41 -0.81
N ASP A 358 -3.29 26.58 -1.03
CA ASP A 358 -4.25 26.93 0.02
C ASP A 358 -4.67 25.63 0.70
N ILE A 359 -4.37 25.50 1.99
CA ILE A 359 -4.70 24.32 2.81
C ILE A 359 -5.72 24.73 3.87
N LEU A 360 -6.95 24.21 3.78
CA LEU A 360 -8.00 24.52 4.76
C LEU A 360 -7.75 23.81 6.08
N LEU A 361 -8.17 24.41 7.20
CA LEU A 361 -8.15 23.73 8.50
C LEU A 361 -9.03 22.46 8.47
N ALA A 362 -10.13 22.48 7.72
CA ALA A 362 -10.97 21.31 7.45
C ALA A 362 -10.20 20.17 6.75
N GLU A 363 -9.31 20.48 5.79
CA GLU A 363 -8.49 19.48 5.10
C GLU A 363 -7.41 18.88 6.02
N LEU A 364 -6.96 19.65 7.01
CA LEU A 364 -6.08 19.17 8.07
C LEU A 364 -6.81 18.36 9.16
N GLY A 365 -8.13 18.16 9.01
CA GLY A 365 -8.96 17.36 9.92
C GLY A 365 -9.51 18.12 11.13
N TYR A 366 -9.45 19.46 11.11
CA TYR A 366 -10.06 20.28 12.15
C TYR A 366 -11.52 20.62 11.80
N SER A 367 -12.33 20.87 12.83
CA SER A 367 -13.70 21.35 12.71
C SER A 367 -13.82 22.72 13.38
N ASP A 368 -14.96 23.38 13.21
CA ASP A 368 -15.24 24.65 13.86
C ASP A 368 -15.01 24.53 15.36
N ASN A 369 -14.28 25.50 15.92
CA ASN A 369 -13.87 25.46 17.32
C ASN A 369 -14.31 26.74 18.03
N THR A 370 -15.20 26.60 19.01
CA THR A 370 -15.67 27.71 19.85
C THR A 370 -14.91 27.74 21.17
N LEU A 371 -14.12 28.79 21.36
CA LEU A 371 -13.46 29.14 22.61
C LEU A 371 -14.45 29.95 23.46
N GLY A 372 -14.73 29.51 24.69
CA GLY A 372 -15.69 30.17 25.59
C GLY A 372 -15.11 30.44 26.98
N GLY A 373 -15.69 31.42 27.68
CA GLY A 373 -15.30 31.80 29.04
C GLY A 373 -14.34 32.99 29.11
N ALA A 374 -14.14 33.57 30.30
CA ALA A 374 -13.28 34.74 30.49
C ALA A 374 -11.79 34.41 30.68
N ILE A 375 -11.47 33.14 30.92
CA ILE A 375 -10.14 32.57 30.71
C ILE A 375 -10.25 31.84 29.39
N PHE A 376 -9.92 32.51 28.29
CA PHE A 376 -10.00 31.88 26.98
C PHE A 376 -9.02 30.71 26.90
N ASP A 377 -9.53 29.58 26.44
CA ASP A 377 -8.72 28.43 26.05
C ASP A 377 -7.90 28.76 24.80
N THR A 378 -6.89 27.95 24.52
CA THR A 378 -6.00 28.12 23.37
C THR A 378 -6.35 27.09 22.30
N ALA A 379 -6.64 27.55 21.09
CA ALA A 379 -6.76 26.65 19.94
C ALA A 379 -5.36 26.33 19.37
N ASN A 380 -5.04 25.05 19.23
CA ASN A 380 -3.79 24.60 18.62
C ASN A 380 -4.08 23.84 17.33
N TYR A 381 -3.52 24.33 16.23
CA TYR A 381 -3.58 23.70 14.91
C TYR A 381 -2.18 23.26 14.50
N PHE A 382 -2.03 21.98 14.16
CA PHE A 382 -0.80 21.40 13.66
C PHE A 382 -0.88 21.16 12.16
N PHE A 383 0.19 21.51 11.46
CA PHE A 383 0.38 21.27 10.03
C PHE A 383 1.81 20.83 9.76
N GLU A 384 2.05 20.14 8.64
CA GLU A 384 3.38 19.68 8.27
C GLU A 384 3.90 20.36 7.01
N VAL A 385 5.18 20.66 7.04
CA VAL A 385 5.89 21.33 5.95
C VAL A 385 6.99 20.38 5.50
N PRO A 386 7.05 20.03 4.20
CA PRO A 386 8.14 19.24 3.65
C PRO A 386 9.52 19.85 3.98
N GLY A 387 10.51 18.99 4.20
CA GLY A 387 11.87 19.47 4.41
C GLY A 387 12.40 20.16 3.15
N GLY A 388 13.25 21.17 3.33
CA GLY A 388 13.77 21.95 2.21
C GLY A 388 12.75 22.93 1.63
N TRP A 389 11.56 23.08 2.20
CA TRP A 389 10.68 24.20 1.85
C TRP A 389 10.93 25.35 2.81
N MET A 390 11.06 26.56 2.27
CA MET A 390 11.02 27.78 3.06
C MET A 390 9.85 28.63 2.58
N PRO A 391 8.94 29.07 3.49
CA PRO A 391 7.82 29.90 3.09
C PRO A 391 8.35 31.18 2.42
N ALA A 392 7.78 31.50 1.27
CA ALA A 392 7.97 32.75 0.57
C ALA A 392 7.20 33.87 1.31
N GLU A 393 7.51 35.13 0.99
CA GLU A 393 7.02 36.29 1.76
C GLU A 393 5.50 36.46 1.71
N GLU A 394 4.87 35.94 0.67
CA GLU A 394 3.43 35.95 0.44
C GLU A 394 2.66 34.90 1.27
N SER A 395 3.37 34.00 1.97
CA SER A 395 2.75 32.98 2.80
C SER A 395 1.96 33.60 3.96
N SER A 396 0.77 33.08 4.22
CA SER A 396 -0.15 33.66 5.20
C SER A 396 -1.13 32.66 5.80
N LEU A 397 -1.59 32.94 7.01
CA LEU A 397 -2.79 32.36 7.60
C LEU A 397 -3.96 33.31 7.31
N ASN A 398 -5.00 32.81 6.68
CA ASN A 398 -6.27 33.52 6.50
C ASN A 398 -7.26 32.91 7.50
N LEU A 399 -7.51 33.64 8.59
CA LEU A 399 -8.32 33.19 9.71
C LEU A 399 -9.73 33.75 9.58
N HIS A 400 -10.71 32.85 9.58
CA HIS A 400 -12.13 33.16 9.62
C HIS A 400 -12.66 32.91 11.03
N PHE A 401 -13.26 33.94 11.63
CA PHE A 401 -13.76 33.85 12.98
C PHE A 401 -15.00 34.72 13.22
N ALA A 402 -15.77 34.36 14.24
CA ALA A 402 -16.86 35.16 14.78
C ALA A 402 -16.69 35.27 16.29
N HIS A 403 -17.25 36.31 16.91
CA HIS A 403 -17.13 36.51 18.35
C HIS A 403 -18.37 37.16 18.95
N SER A 404 -18.57 36.95 20.25
CA SER A 404 -19.67 37.59 20.96
C SER A 404 -19.51 39.12 21.00
N LYS A 405 -20.61 39.87 20.88
CA LYS A 405 -20.64 41.33 21.12
C LYS A 405 -20.23 41.73 22.55
N GLY A 406 -20.20 40.76 23.48
CA GLY A 406 -19.69 40.97 24.83
C GLY A 406 -18.20 41.31 24.84
N LEU A 407 -17.45 40.87 23.80
CA LEU A 407 -16.04 41.17 23.62
C LEU A 407 -15.79 42.60 23.12
N ASP A 408 -16.74 43.21 22.43
CA ASP A 408 -16.64 44.61 21.95
C ASP A 408 -16.54 45.61 23.11
N ASN A 409 -17.12 45.26 24.25
CA ASN A 409 -17.21 46.12 25.43
C ASN A 409 -16.06 45.92 26.42
N ILE A 410 -15.04 45.12 26.05
CA ILE A 410 -13.86 44.84 26.88
C ILE A 410 -12.62 44.91 25.98
N SER A 411 -11.45 45.21 26.54
CA SER A 411 -10.21 45.19 25.75
C SER A 411 -9.80 43.74 25.49
N ALA A 412 -10.29 43.16 24.38
CA ALA A 412 -10.00 41.80 23.95
C ALA A 412 -9.17 41.77 22.66
N THR A 413 -8.08 41.02 22.68
CA THR A 413 -7.21 40.76 21.54
C THR A 413 -7.24 39.28 21.17
N LEU A 414 -7.21 39.00 19.87
CA LEU A 414 -6.85 37.69 19.34
C LEU A 414 -5.37 37.74 18.96
N ASP A 415 -4.58 36.82 19.51
CA ASP A 415 -3.15 36.68 19.32
C ASP A 415 -2.85 35.37 18.57
N VAL A 416 -2.08 35.43 17.49
CA VAL A 416 -1.62 34.25 16.76
C VAL A 416 -0.13 34.04 16.98
N ARG A 417 0.26 32.81 17.30
CA ARG A 417 1.66 32.40 17.41
C ARG A 417 1.95 31.22 16.51
N LEU A 418 3.12 31.24 15.88
CA LEU A 418 3.68 30.12 15.14
C LEU A 418 4.87 29.57 15.92
N ASN A 419 4.82 28.28 16.29
CA ASN A 419 5.85 27.59 17.08
C ASN A 419 6.27 28.38 18.34
N GLY A 420 5.30 29.04 18.99
CA GLY A 420 5.50 29.85 20.20
C GLY A 420 5.87 31.32 19.95
N THR A 421 6.24 31.70 18.73
CA THR A 421 6.58 33.08 18.33
C THR A 421 5.32 33.83 17.90
N PRO A 422 4.98 34.99 18.49
CA PRO A 422 3.87 35.82 18.02
C PRO A 422 4.08 36.30 16.57
N ILE A 423 3.06 36.11 15.73
CA ILE A 423 3.10 36.50 14.31
C ILE A 423 2.11 37.61 13.96
N GLY A 424 1.13 37.86 14.83
CA GLY A 424 0.23 39.00 14.71
C GLY A 424 -0.89 38.96 15.76
N SER A 425 -1.63 40.06 15.83
CA SER A 425 -2.77 40.21 16.74
C SER A 425 -3.82 41.13 16.12
N VAL A 426 -5.08 40.94 16.51
CA VAL A 426 -6.21 41.81 16.15
C VAL A 426 -7.00 42.20 17.39
N ASP A 427 -7.42 43.45 17.44
CA ASP A 427 -8.36 43.93 18.46
C ASP A 427 -9.77 43.48 18.08
N LEU A 428 -10.35 42.57 18.86
CA LEU A 428 -11.67 42.00 18.55
C LEU A 428 -12.79 43.05 18.67
N GLY A 429 -12.60 44.11 19.47
CA GLY A 429 -13.62 45.16 19.61
C GLY A 429 -13.78 46.08 18.40
N THR A 430 -12.93 45.97 17.39
CA THR A 430 -13.01 46.75 16.15
C THR A 430 -13.42 45.92 14.93
N GLU A 431 -13.56 44.61 15.09
CA GLU A 431 -13.89 43.68 14.01
C GLU A 431 -15.39 43.37 13.92
N GLU A 432 -15.82 42.79 12.79
CA GLU A 432 -17.20 42.37 12.62
C GLU A 432 -17.49 41.11 13.46
N ALA A 433 -18.35 41.26 14.47
CA ALA A 433 -18.65 40.19 15.42
C ALA A 433 -19.20 38.89 14.81
N ALA A 434 -19.82 38.94 13.62
CA ALA A 434 -20.51 37.78 13.06
C ALA A 434 -19.70 36.97 12.03
N ASP A 435 -18.75 37.59 11.31
CA ASP A 435 -18.16 37.04 10.07
C ASP A 435 -16.84 37.75 9.70
N ALA A 436 -15.82 37.67 10.56
CA ALA A 436 -14.56 38.39 10.37
C ALA A 436 -13.49 37.54 9.70
N TRP A 437 -12.81 38.11 8.71
CA TRP A 437 -11.63 37.52 8.06
C TRP A 437 -10.39 38.37 8.34
N THR A 438 -9.32 37.72 8.81
CA THR A 438 -8.02 38.38 8.98
C THR A 438 -6.90 37.57 8.36
N LYS A 439 -6.02 38.27 7.65
CA LYS A 439 -4.78 37.72 7.09
C LYS A 439 -3.59 38.01 8.00
N PHE A 440 -2.93 36.96 8.48
CA PHE A 440 -1.66 37.03 9.21
C PHE A 440 -0.51 36.55 8.33
N PRO A 441 0.55 37.33 8.11
CA PRO A 441 1.72 36.84 7.38
C PRO A 441 2.42 35.71 8.16
N LEU A 442 2.95 34.71 7.46
CA LEU A 442 3.72 33.62 8.05
C LEU A 442 5.22 33.91 7.89
N PRO A 443 5.91 34.45 8.91
CA PRO A 443 7.33 34.77 8.80
C PRO A 443 8.19 33.51 8.70
N ARG A 444 9.35 33.64 8.05
CA ARG A 444 10.33 32.54 7.87
C ARG A 444 10.91 32.03 9.20
N THR A 445 11.21 32.95 10.12
CA THR A 445 12.07 32.69 11.29
C THR A 445 11.48 31.77 12.38
N PRO A 446 10.16 31.65 12.59
CA PRO A 446 9.59 30.61 13.44
C PRO A 446 9.19 29.31 12.70
N PHE A 447 9.23 29.29 11.37
CA PHE A 447 8.84 28.13 10.57
C PHE A 447 9.90 27.03 10.68
N GLN A 448 9.47 25.78 10.84
CA GLN A 448 10.37 24.62 10.99
C GLN A 448 10.04 23.56 9.94
N PRO A 449 11.01 22.79 9.43
CA PRO A 449 10.73 21.57 8.68
C PRO A 449 9.87 20.60 9.52
N GLY A 450 8.98 19.85 8.86
CA GLY A 450 8.09 18.91 9.52
C GLY A 450 6.93 19.59 10.25
N ARG A 451 6.65 19.15 11.48
CA ARG A 451 5.44 19.54 12.22
C ARG A 451 5.57 20.94 12.82
N ASN A 452 4.68 21.84 12.41
CA ASN A 452 4.52 23.19 12.94
C ASN A 452 3.23 23.30 13.75
N ARG A 453 3.19 24.24 14.69
CA ARG A 453 2.05 24.53 15.57
C ARG A 453 1.64 25.99 15.43
N LEU A 454 0.43 26.22 14.95
CA LEU A 454 -0.28 27.49 15.08
C LEU A 454 -1.09 27.48 16.36
N GLU A 455 -0.89 28.50 17.17
CA GLU A 455 -1.55 28.71 18.44
C GLU A 455 -2.37 30.00 18.33
N VAL A 456 -3.69 29.89 18.41
CA VAL A 456 -4.61 31.05 18.46
C VAL A 456 -5.09 31.20 19.90
N ARG A 457 -4.84 32.38 20.46
CA ARG A 457 -5.16 32.72 21.84
C ARG A 457 -5.99 33.98 21.88
N VAL A 458 -6.98 34.02 22.76
CA VAL A 458 -7.72 35.25 23.06
C VAL A 458 -7.28 35.77 24.42
N SER A 459 -6.99 37.07 24.50
CA SER A 459 -6.57 37.75 25.71
C SER A 459 -7.55 38.89 25.96
N ALA A 460 -8.34 38.84 27.03
CA ALA A 460 -9.18 39.98 27.41
C ALA A 460 -8.78 40.58 28.76
N ARG A 461 -8.86 41.90 28.86
CA ARG A 461 -8.68 42.66 30.09
C ARG A 461 -9.89 43.55 30.31
N ARG A 462 -10.46 43.50 31.51
CA ARG A 462 -11.35 44.55 32.05
C ARG A 462 -10.58 45.31 33.13
N GLU A 463 -10.57 46.65 33.04
CA GLU A 463 -9.80 47.48 33.99
C GLU A 463 -10.41 47.54 35.41
N THR A 464 -11.67 47.17 35.61
CA THR A 464 -12.38 47.51 36.87
C THR A 464 -13.22 46.41 37.54
N VAL A 465 -13.33 45.18 37.01
CA VAL A 465 -14.11 44.09 37.64
C VAL A 465 -13.47 42.71 37.39
N CYS A 466 -13.44 41.84 38.40
CA CYS A 466 -13.13 40.41 38.24
C CYS A 466 -14.14 39.76 37.29
N VAL A 467 -13.67 39.23 36.15
CA VAL A 467 -14.54 38.50 35.22
C VAL A 467 -14.74 37.08 35.76
N ASP A 468 -15.98 36.57 35.80
CA ASP A 468 -16.20 35.15 36.12
C ASP A 468 -15.55 34.32 35.00
N PRO A 469 -14.53 33.49 35.30
CA PRO A 469 -13.86 32.66 34.30
C PRO A 469 -14.79 31.73 33.52
N ARG A 470 -16.01 31.48 34.03
CA ARG A 470 -17.03 30.61 33.45
C ARG A 470 -18.14 31.37 32.71
N ASP A 471 -17.99 32.67 32.44
CA ASP A 471 -19.00 33.44 31.71
C ASP A 471 -19.11 32.96 30.25
N THR A 472 -20.13 32.14 29.98
CA THR A 472 -20.39 31.55 28.66
C THR A 472 -20.92 32.56 27.64
N HIS A 473 -21.19 33.80 28.03
CA HIS A 473 -21.61 34.86 27.10
C HIS A 473 -20.44 35.48 26.34
N LEU A 474 -19.20 35.22 26.78
CA LEU A 474 -17.97 35.57 26.07
C LEU A 474 -17.51 34.35 25.28
N TRP A 475 -17.56 34.46 23.95
CA TRP A 475 -17.15 33.39 23.05
C TRP A 475 -16.48 33.92 21.80
N LEU A 476 -15.64 33.09 21.20
CA LEU A 476 -15.03 33.27 19.89
C LEU A 476 -15.03 31.92 19.16
N THR A 477 -15.55 31.88 17.94
CA THR A 477 -15.56 30.70 17.07
C THR A 477 -14.53 30.88 15.97
N LEU A 478 -13.66 29.88 15.81
CA LEU A 478 -12.73 29.74 14.70
C LEU A 478 -13.33 28.76 13.70
N TYR A 479 -13.57 29.19 12.48
CA TYR A 479 -14.20 28.35 11.45
C TYR A 479 -13.17 27.49 10.71
N ALA A 480 -13.57 26.27 10.35
CA ALA A 480 -12.71 25.28 9.70
C ALA A 480 -12.40 25.62 8.23
N ASP A 481 -13.09 26.60 7.64
CA ASP A 481 -12.79 27.15 6.32
C ASP A 481 -11.64 28.18 6.32
N SER A 482 -11.11 28.52 7.49
CA SER A 482 -9.80 29.18 7.62
C SER A 482 -8.72 28.36 6.89
N PHE A 483 -7.72 29.01 6.31
CA PHE A 483 -6.72 28.31 5.50
C PHE A 483 -5.32 28.91 5.57
N LEU A 484 -4.32 28.07 5.31
CA LEU A 484 -2.93 28.47 5.11
C LEU A 484 -2.67 28.64 3.63
N HIS A 485 -2.32 29.85 3.21
CA HIS A 485 -1.75 30.11 1.90
C HIS A 485 -0.24 29.93 2.01
N LEU A 486 0.28 28.82 1.50
CA LEU A 486 1.71 28.52 1.52
C LEU A 486 2.27 28.65 0.11
N SER A 487 3.15 29.63 -0.07
CA SER A 487 4.06 29.67 -1.21
C SER A 487 5.45 29.31 -0.73
N TYR A 488 6.20 28.50 -1.48
CA TYR A 488 7.49 28.03 -1.01
C TYR A 488 8.56 28.12 -2.09
N GLN A 489 9.79 28.32 -1.63
CA GLN A 489 10.99 28.11 -2.44
C GLN A 489 11.69 26.85 -1.95
N ALA A 490 12.04 25.97 -2.89
CA ALA A 490 12.92 24.84 -2.60
C ALA A 490 14.29 25.39 -2.17
N PHE A 491 14.67 25.10 -0.94
CA PHE A 491 15.91 25.48 -0.31
C PHE A 491 16.77 24.22 -0.10
N SER A 492 17.92 24.16 -0.76
CA SER A 492 18.91 23.11 -0.55
C SER A 492 19.83 23.47 0.63
N ALA A 493 19.34 23.25 1.85
CA ALA A 493 20.26 23.18 2.99
C ALA A 493 21.13 21.92 2.86
N PRO A 494 22.42 21.95 3.27
CA PRO A 494 23.19 20.72 3.43
C PRO A 494 22.48 19.82 4.46
N PRO A 495 22.32 18.52 4.18
CA PRO A 495 21.62 17.61 5.08
C PRO A 495 22.36 17.50 6.41
N ARG A 496 21.64 17.60 7.54
CA ARG A 496 22.17 17.41 8.89
C ARG A 496 21.58 16.15 9.48
N LEU A 497 22.35 15.44 10.30
CA LEU A 497 21.90 14.18 10.92
C LEU A 497 20.68 14.36 11.84
N GLU A 498 20.53 15.54 12.45
CA GLU A 498 19.34 15.87 13.27
C GLU A 498 18.04 15.94 12.45
N ASP A 499 18.15 16.11 11.12
CA ASP A 499 17.01 16.18 10.22
C ASP A 499 16.63 14.80 9.66
N PHE A 500 17.41 13.73 9.94
CA PHE A 500 17.10 12.37 9.48
C PHE A 500 15.73 11.92 10.02
N PRO A 501 14.83 11.34 9.18
CA PRO A 501 15.07 10.74 7.86
C PRO A 501 15.05 11.66 6.64
N TYR A 502 14.79 12.95 6.78
CA TYR A 502 14.94 13.89 5.67
C TYR A 502 16.43 13.98 5.25
N PRO A 503 16.77 14.06 3.95
CA PRO A 503 15.91 14.22 2.77
C PRO A 503 15.36 12.92 2.16
N PHE A 504 15.65 11.76 2.73
CA PHE A 504 15.25 10.48 2.15
C PHE A 504 13.75 10.17 2.29
N SER A 505 13.02 10.95 3.07
CA SER A 505 11.57 10.84 3.22
C SER A 505 10.79 11.95 2.49
N ASP A 506 11.45 12.71 1.60
CA ASP A 506 10.84 13.84 0.89
C ASP A 506 9.76 13.34 -0.10
N MET A 507 10.14 12.45 -1.02
CA MET A 507 9.14 11.73 -1.82
C MET A 507 8.43 10.70 -0.95
N LYS A 508 7.11 10.87 -0.84
CA LYS A 508 6.24 10.00 -0.03
C LYS A 508 6.39 8.51 -0.39
N ASP A 509 6.69 8.18 -1.65
CA ASP A 509 6.84 6.80 -2.14
C ASP A 509 8.29 6.27 -2.17
N LEU A 510 9.27 7.05 -1.70
CA LEU A 510 10.70 6.72 -1.71
C LEU A 510 11.28 6.46 -3.12
N SER A 511 10.62 6.90 -4.19
CA SER A 511 11.06 6.65 -5.58
C SER A 511 12.38 7.34 -5.94
N ASP A 512 12.76 8.37 -5.19
CA ASP A 512 14.02 9.11 -5.25
C ASP A 512 15.14 8.49 -4.41
N VAL A 513 14.83 7.53 -3.54
CA VAL A 513 15.83 6.86 -2.68
C VAL A 513 16.50 5.70 -3.41
N LEU A 514 17.83 5.74 -3.49
CA LEU A 514 18.66 4.66 -4.01
C LEU A 514 19.43 3.95 -2.89
N PHE A 515 19.13 2.68 -2.67
CA PHE A 515 19.95 1.79 -1.86
C PHE A 515 21.09 1.21 -2.70
N VAL A 516 22.33 1.39 -2.24
CA VAL A 516 23.52 0.84 -2.89
C VAL A 516 24.13 -0.22 -1.98
N LEU A 517 24.18 -1.48 -2.45
CA LEU A 517 24.70 -2.62 -1.70
C LEU A 517 25.87 -3.27 -2.43
N PRO A 518 26.72 -4.07 -1.75
CA PRO A 518 27.70 -4.93 -2.43
C PRO A 518 27.03 -5.90 -3.43
N ALA A 519 27.78 -6.41 -4.42
CA ALA A 519 27.31 -7.44 -5.36
C ALA A 519 26.65 -8.64 -4.66
N HIS A 520 27.22 -9.03 -3.52
CA HIS A 520 26.78 -10.14 -2.69
C HIS A 520 26.64 -9.68 -1.24
N PRO A 521 25.53 -9.04 -0.86
CA PRO A 521 25.35 -8.54 0.50
C PRO A 521 25.20 -9.69 1.48
N SER A 522 25.79 -9.55 2.68
CA SER A 522 25.61 -10.53 3.76
C SER A 522 24.18 -10.47 4.34
N ALA A 523 23.79 -11.49 5.11
CA ALA A 523 22.51 -11.48 5.81
C ALA A 523 22.38 -10.29 6.78
N GLU A 524 23.47 -9.91 7.45
CA GLU A 524 23.51 -8.74 8.34
C GLU A 524 23.32 -7.43 7.57
N THR A 525 24.00 -7.27 6.43
CA THR A 525 23.83 -6.10 5.56
C THR A 525 22.39 -6.01 5.05
N LEU A 526 21.81 -7.13 4.59
CA LEU A 526 20.44 -7.17 4.13
C LEU A 526 19.46 -6.80 5.26
N LEU A 527 19.61 -7.38 6.45
CA LEU A 527 18.74 -7.08 7.59
C LEU A 527 18.84 -5.60 7.99
N GLY A 528 20.05 -5.03 8.04
CA GLY A 528 20.25 -3.62 8.36
C GLY A 528 19.55 -2.70 7.36
N VAL A 529 19.65 -3.01 6.06
CA VAL A 529 19.04 -2.22 4.99
C VAL A 529 17.51 -2.38 4.97
N LEU A 530 17.00 -3.57 5.27
CA LEU A 530 15.55 -3.80 5.40
C LEU A 530 14.97 -3.01 6.58
N LYS A 531 15.67 -2.95 7.72
CA LYS A 531 15.29 -2.10 8.86
C LYS A 531 15.33 -0.62 8.50
N LEU A 532 16.35 -0.17 7.77
CA LEU A 532 16.44 1.20 7.28
C LEU A 532 15.29 1.54 6.33
N ALA A 533 14.98 0.66 5.37
CA ALA A 533 13.83 0.82 4.47
C ALA A 533 12.51 0.84 5.24
N GLY A 534 12.37 0.01 6.27
CA GLY A 534 11.26 0.05 7.21
C GLY A 534 11.11 1.42 7.87
N TYR A 535 12.18 1.93 8.49
CA TYR A 535 12.18 3.24 9.14
C TYR A 535 11.84 4.40 8.18
N LEU A 536 12.44 4.40 6.99
CA LEU A 536 12.10 5.37 5.94
C LEU A 536 10.63 5.25 5.53
N GLY A 537 10.11 4.03 5.39
CA GLY A 537 8.71 3.77 5.10
C GLY A 537 7.75 4.24 6.20
N SER A 538 8.11 4.11 7.48
CA SER A 538 7.29 4.65 8.59
C SER A 538 7.30 6.18 8.65
N ALA A 539 8.41 6.80 8.28
CA ALA A 539 8.53 8.25 8.25
C ALA A 539 7.85 8.88 7.02
N SER A 540 7.89 8.17 5.90
CA SER A 540 7.26 8.60 4.65
C SER A 540 5.77 8.31 4.63
N ARG A 541 4.95 9.32 4.34
CA ARG A 541 3.47 9.21 4.33
C ARG A 541 2.89 8.69 3.01
N GLY A 542 3.65 7.89 2.27
CA GLY A 542 3.22 7.36 0.97
C GLY A 542 2.22 6.23 1.06
N ASP A 543 1.34 6.18 0.06
CA ASP A 543 0.34 5.12 -0.09
C ASP A 543 0.91 3.84 -0.72
N GLY A 544 2.22 3.77 -0.98
CA GLY A 544 2.97 2.62 -1.50
C GLY A 544 4.43 3.02 -1.79
N PHE A 545 5.36 2.06 -1.82
CA PHE A 545 6.81 2.37 -1.84
C PHE A 545 7.53 1.80 -3.06
N ARG A 546 8.47 2.57 -3.63
CA ARG A 546 9.24 2.20 -4.83
C ARG A 546 10.73 2.54 -4.74
N PRO A 547 11.43 2.18 -3.64
CA PRO A 547 12.86 2.43 -3.55
C PRO A 547 13.61 1.79 -4.72
N ARG A 548 14.69 2.44 -5.11
CA ARG A 548 15.63 1.97 -6.12
C ARG A 548 16.74 1.17 -5.43
N LEU A 549 17.25 0.17 -6.14
CA LEU A 549 18.34 -0.67 -5.67
C LEU A 549 19.43 -0.73 -6.74
N LEU A 550 20.68 -0.58 -6.31
CA LEU A 550 21.87 -0.86 -7.08
C LEU A 550 22.73 -1.86 -6.30
N LEU A 551 23.13 -2.95 -6.95
CA LEU A 551 24.19 -3.82 -6.46
C LEU A 551 25.49 -3.37 -7.15
N ALA A 552 26.51 -3.04 -6.36
CA ALA A 552 27.82 -2.66 -6.86
C ALA A 552 28.43 -3.83 -7.66
N GLU A 553 29.16 -3.51 -8.72
CA GLU A 553 29.86 -4.50 -9.57
C GLU A 553 31.07 -5.14 -8.88
#